data_AF-A0A0T5ZZ02-F1
#
_entry.id   AF-A0A0T5ZZ02-F1
#
_cell.length_a   1.000
_cell.length_b   1.000
_cell.length_c   1.000
_cell.angle_alpha   90.00
_cell.angle_beta   90.00
_cell.angle_gamma   90.00
#
_symmetry.space_group_name_H-M   'P 1'
#
loop_
_entity.id
_entity.type
_entity.pdbx_description
1 polymer ?
#
loop_
_entity_poly.entity_id
_entity_poly.type
_entity_poly.pdbx_seq_one_letter_code
_entity_poly.pdbx_strand_id
1 'polypeptide(L)'
;VAAAGIGLAYVSYLQWWELPFRSSTLYVVLFRRYFLDEIYSAVFLVRFRWVCHLLWRMDGRLIDGAVNQVASFIGGAGRASSRIDERVIDGTVNQVAHFVGGTAMASTEVDEEAIDARVDWVAELNQTVSDIMRRLQTGLIQNYLLAMALGIFVLACLYIIFR
;
A
#
# COMPACT_ATOMS: atom_id res chain seq x y z
N VAL A 1 -55.52 -12.62 71.67
CA VAL A 1 -55.42 -13.49 70.47
C VAL A 1 -53.96 -13.72 70.04
N ALA A 2 -53.15 -12.67 69.84
CA ALA A 2 -51.73 -12.84 69.48
C ALA A 2 -50.91 -13.61 70.55
N ALA A 3 -51.05 -13.26 71.83
CA ALA A 3 -50.38 -13.99 72.92
C ALA A 3 -50.80 -15.47 73.01
N ALA A 4 -52.07 -15.76 72.70
CA ALA A 4 -52.58 -17.13 72.64
C ALA A 4 -51.96 -17.91 71.46
N GLY A 5 -51.78 -17.28 70.30
CA GLY A 5 -51.10 -17.90 69.15
C GLY A 5 -49.61 -18.17 69.40
N ILE A 6 -48.91 -17.25 70.05
CA ILE A 6 -47.49 -17.42 70.43
C ILE A 6 -47.36 -18.52 71.49
N GLY A 7 -48.25 -18.56 72.50
CA GLY A 7 -48.28 -19.61 73.50
C GLY A 7 -48.52 -21.00 72.90
N LEU A 8 -49.45 -21.10 71.94
CA LEU A 8 -49.72 -22.34 71.20
C LEU A 8 -48.50 -22.80 70.38
N ALA A 9 -47.82 -21.87 69.70
CA ALA A 9 -46.60 -22.16 68.95
C ALA A 9 -45.48 -22.67 69.87
N TYR A 10 -45.27 -22.03 71.02
CA TYR A 10 -44.24 -22.41 71.99
C TYR A 10 -44.44 -23.81 72.56
N VAL A 11 -45.67 -24.14 72.97
CA VAL A 11 -46.02 -25.49 73.48
C VAL A 11 -45.89 -26.55 72.38
N SER A 12 -46.31 -26.22 71.15
CA SER A 12 -46.20 -27.14 70.01
C SER A 12 -44.74 -27.48 69.67
N TYR A 13 -43.82 -26.51 69.80
CA TYR A 13 -42.40 -26.70 69.50
C TYR A 13 -41.65 -27.53 70.56
N LEU A 14 -41.98 -27.39 71.84
CA LEU A 14 -41.26 -28.02 72.94
C LEU A 14 -41.73 -29.44 73.27
N GLN A 15 -43.04 -29.69 73.16
CA GLN A 15 -43.65 -30.88 73.73
C GLN A 15 -44.16 -31.87 72.68
N TRP A 16 -44.42 -31.40 71.45
CA TRP A 16 -44.96 -32.20 70.34
C TRP A 16 -44.20 -31.92 69.04
N TRP A 17 -42.91 -32.30 69.00
CA TRP A 17 -42.10 -32.13 67.79
C TRP A 17 -42.65 -32.92 66.57
N GLU A 18 -43.45 -33.96 66.83
CA GLU A 18 -44.10 -34.81 65.83
C GLU A 18 -45.61 -34.50 65.71
N LEU A 19 -45.97 -33.33 65.18
CA LEU A 19 -47.37 -33.05 64.84
C LEU A 19 -47.84 -33.91 63.66
N PRO A 20 -49.06 -34.48 63.70
CA PRO A 20 -49.61 -35.36 62.64
C PRO A 20 -49.92 -34.61 61.33
N PHE A 21 -49.85 -33.28 61.31
CA PHE A 21 -50.13 -32.45 60.14
C PHE A 21 -48.99 -32.40 59.12
N ARG A 22 -47.86 -33.08 59.36
CA ARG A 22 -46.74 -33.18 58.42
C ARG A 22 -47.14 -33.81 57.07
N SER A 23 -48.21 -34.61 57.02
CA SER A 23 -48.76 -35.21 55.78
C SER A 23 -49.87 -34.37 55.13
N SER A 24 -50.28 -33.25 55.72
CA SER A 24 -51.35 -32.43 55.17
C SER A 24 -50.92 -31.76 53.87
N THR A 25 -51.76 -31.83 52.84
CA THR A 25 -51.59 -31.14 51.56
C THR A 25 -51.27 -29.66 51.74
N LEU A 26 -51.84 -29.01 52.76
CA LEU A 26 -51.57 -27.62 53.10
C LEU A 26 -50.12 -27.38 53.51
N TYR A 27 -49.51 -28.32 54.25
CA TYR A 27 -48.09 -28.24 54.62
C TYR A 27 -47.20 -28.32 53.39
N VAL A 28 -47.49 -29.22 52.44
CA VAL A 28 -46.71 -29.35 51.20
C VAL A 28 -46.84 -28.11 50.30
N VAL A 29 -48.05 -27.54 50.19
CA VAL A 29 -48.30 -26.33 49.40
C VAL A 29 -47.57 -25.12 50.00
N LEU A 30 -47.66 -24.90 51.31
CA LEU A 30 -46.94 -23.82 51.99
C LEU A 30 -45.42 -24.03 51.96
N PHE A 31 -44.96 -25.27 52.17
CA PHE A 31 -43.54 -25.62 52.15
C PHE A 31 -42.91 -25.45 50.77
N ARG A 32 -43.64 -25.78 49.70
CA ARG A 32 -43.23 -25.54 48.30
C ARG A 32 -43.50 -24.12 47.81
N ARG A 33 -43.68 -23.13 48.71
CA ARG A 33 -43.99 -21.73 48.35
C ARG A 33 -45.06 -21.62 47.26
N TYR A 34 -46.18 -22.33 47.44
CA TYR A 34 -47.31 -22.36 46.51
C TYR A 34 -46.99 -22.84 45.08
N PHE A 35 -45.88 -23.57 44.86
CA PHE A 35 -45.42 -24.02 43.53
C PHE A 35 -45.18 -22.87 42.53
N LEU A 36 -45.10 -21.63 43.00
CA LEU A 36 -44.91 -20.47 42.12
C LEU A 36 -43.54 -20.52 41.44
N ASP A 37 -42.52 -21.00 42.13
CA ASP A 37 -41.16 -21.14 41.59
C ASP A 37 -41.10 -22.18 40.46
N GLU A 38 -41.75 -23.35 40.61
CA GLU A 38 -41.85 -24.35 39.54
C GLU A 38 -42.67 -23.87 38.34
N ILE A 39 -43.80 -23.20 38.56
CA ILE A 39 -44.62 -22.68 37.46
C ILE A 39 -43.86 -21.57 36.72
N TYR A 40 -43.22 -20.66 37.45
CA TYR A 40 -42.44 -19.58 36.87
C TYR A 40 -41.27 -20.11 36.03
N SER A 41 -40.52 -21.07 36.57
CA SER A 41 -39.38 -21.66 35.86
C SER A 41 -39.81 -22.50 34.65
N ALA A 42 -40.90 -23.27 34.75
CA ALA A 42 -41.39 -24.09 33.65
C ALA A 42 -41.97 -23.25 32.50
N VAL A 43 -42.73 -22.19 32.83
CA VAL A 43 -43.41 -21.37 31.82
C VAL A 43 -42.46 -20.34 31.22
N PHE A 44 -41.72 -19.60 32.05
CA PHE A 44 -40.87 -18.52 31.56
C PHE A 44 -39.45 -18.99 31.25
N LEU A 45 -38.72 -19.57 32.21
CA LEU A 45 -37.29 -19.85 32.03
C LEU A 45 -36.99 -20.91 30.96
N VAL A 46 -37.74 -22.03 30.94
CA VAL A 46 -37.52 -23.09 29.95
C VAL A 46 -37.86 -22.63 28.53
N ARG A 47 -38.96 -21.90 28.37
CA ARG A 47 -39.39 -21.41 27.05
C ARG A 47 -38.50 -20.28 26.54
N PHE A 48 -38.10 -19.37 27.43
CA PHE A 48 -37.21 -18.26 27.06
C PHE A 48 -35.81 -18.76 26.66
N ARG A 49 -35.30 -19.80 27.34
CA ARG A 49 -34.00 -20.39 26.99
C ARG A 49 -33.97 -20.99 25.59
N TRP A 50 -35.08 -21.54 25.10
CA TRP A 50 -35.19 -22.00 23.72
C TRP A 50 -35.09 -20.85 22.71
N VAL A 51 -35.74 -19.72 23.00
CA VAL A 51 -35.67 -18.51 22.15
C VAL A 51 -34.25 -17.93 22.12
N CYS A 52 -33.56 -17.87 23.26
CA CYS A 52 -32.16 -17.45 23.30
C CYS A 52 -31.26 -18.35 22.43
N HIS A 53 -31.44 -19.67 22.48
CA HIS A 53 -30.69 -20.58 21.61
C HIS A 53 -31.04 -20.45 20.14
N LEU A 54 -32.30 -20.14 19.80
CA LEU A 54 -32.71 -19.85 18.44
C LEU A 54 -32.02 -18.59 17.92
N LEU A 55 -32.05 -17.50 18.70
CA LEU A 55 -31.39 -16.23 18.37
C LEU A 55 -29.89 -16.43 18.20
N TRP A 56 -29.24 -17.15 19.11
CA TRP A 56 -27.80 -17.45 19.00
C TRP A 56 -27.46 -18.25 17.73
N ARG A 57 -28.30 -19.21 17.35
CA ARG A 57 -28.12 -19.97 16.09
C ARG A 57 -28.39 -19.14 14.84
N MET A 58 -29.27 -18.14 14.91
CA MET A 58 -29.48 -17.22 13.79
C MET A 58 -28.32 -16.25 13.68
N ASP A 59 -27.89 -15.66 14.78
CA ASP A 59 -26.76 -14.72 14.85
C ASP A 59 -25.48 -15.32 14.27
N GLY A 60 -25.04 -16.48 14.77
CA GLY A 60 -23.83 -17.16 14.29
C GLY A 60 -23.93 -17.77 12.89
N ARG A 61 -25.09 -17.70 12.21
CA ARG A 61 -25.20 -18.13 10.80
C ARG A 61 -25.41 -16.97 9.85
N LEU A 62 -26.22 -15.98 10.24
CA LEU A 62 -26.49 -14.79 9.45
C LEU A 62 -25.30 -13.84 9.49
N ILE A 63 -24.80 -13.51 10.69
CA ILE A 63 -23.70 -12.55 10.84
C ILE A 63 -22.41 -13.15 10.29
N ASP A 64 -22.03 -14.34 10.76
CA ASP A 64 -20.82 -15.00 10.27
C ASP A 64 -20.91 -15.31 8.77
N GLY A 65 -22.09 -15.68 8.27
CA GLY A 65 -22.33 -15.91 6.85
C GLY A 65 -22.19 -14.63 6.01
N ALA A 66 -22.75 -13.51 6.47
CA ALA A 66 -22.65 -12.22 5.80
C ALA A 66 -21.19 -11.71 5.80
N VAL A 67 -20.50 -11.80 6.93
CA VAL A 67 -19.10 -11.39 7.05
C VAL A 67 -18.21 -12.23 6.13
N ASN A 68 -18.38 -13.56 6.10
CA ASN A 68 -17.62 -14.43 5.21
C ASN A 68 -17.88 -14.13 3.72
N GLN A 69 -19.12 -13.81 3.34
CA GLN A 69 -19.43 -13.39 1.98
C GLN A 69 -18.72 -12.08 1.61
N VAL A 70 -18.79 -11.07 2.47
CA VAL A 70 -18.10 -9.79 2.25
C VAL A 70 -16.58 -10.00 2.16
N ALA A 71 -15.99 -10.79 3.06
CA ALA A 71 -14.57 -11.09 3.04
C ALA A 71 -14.15 -11.82 1.74
N SER A 72 -14.94 -12.80 1.30
CA SER A 72 -14.70 -13.51 0.05
C SER A 72 -14.83 -12.61 -1.18
N PHE A 73 -15.77 -11.66 -1.14
CA PHE A 73 -16.00 -10.68 -2.22
C PHE A 73 -14.85 -9.69 -2.33
N ILE A 74 -14.43 -9.10 -1.20
CA ILE A 74 -13.27 -8.19 -1.14
C ILE A 74 -12.00 -8.93 -1.59
N GLY A 75 -11.78 -10.15 -1.11
CA GLY A 75 -10.64 -10.97 -1.53
C GLY A 75 -10.67 -11.33 -3.02
N GLY A 76 -11.86 -11.66 -3.55
CA GLY A 76 -12.06 -11.92 -4.97
C GLY A 76 -11.82 -10.69 -5.84
N ALA A 77 -12.33 -9.53 -5.44
CA ALA A 77 -12.12 -8.25 -6.10
C ALA A 77 -10.64 -7.84 -6.08
N GLY A 78 -9.94 -8.03 -4.96
CA GLY A 78 -8.50 -7.79 -4.86
C GLY A 78 -7.68 -8.64 -5.83
N ARG A 79 -8.00 -9.93 -5.96
CA ARG A 79 -7.35 -10.81 -6.95
C ARG A 79 -7.67 -10.41 -8.39
N ALA A 80 -8.90 -9.98 -8.67
CA ALA A 80 -9.29 -9.49 -9.99
C ALA A 80 -8.51 -8.21 -10.33
N SER A 81 -8.39 -7.27 -9.38
CA SER A 81 -7.61 -6.05 -9.51
C SER A 81 -6.13 -6.34 -9.74
N SER A 82 -5.54 -7.26 -8.99
CA SER A 82 -4.13 -7.66 -9.14
C SER A 82 -3.84 -8.26 -10.53
N ARG A 83 -4.76 -9.03 -11.11
CA ARG A 83 -4.61 -9.56 -12.47
C ARG A 83 -4.68 -8.49 -13.56
N ILE A 84 -5.40 -7.39 -13.30
CA ILE A 84 -5.47 -6.26 -14.22
C ILE A 84 -4.14 -5.49 -14.16
N ASP A 85 -3.60 -5.27 -12.96
CA ASP A 85 -2.31 -4.60 -12.72
C ASP A 85 -1.18 -5.31 -13.49
N GLU A 86 -0.96 -6.60 -13.24
CA GLU A 86 0.14 -7.36 -13.88
C GLU A 86 0.02 -7.51 -15.41
N ARG A 87 -1.19 -7.47 -16.00
CA ARG A 87 -1.32 -7.67 -17.46
C ARG A 87 -1.44 -6.37 -18.24
N VAL A 88 -2.18 -5.41 -17.69
CA VAL A 88 -2.45 -4.15 -18.38
C VAL A 88 -1.32 -3.18 -18.11
N ILE A 89 -0.90 -3.03 -16.85
CA ILE A 89 0.09 -2.02 -16.49
C ILE A 89 1.47 -2.44 -16.97
N ASP A 90 1.91 -3.67 -16.71
CA ASP A 90 3.21 -4.14 -17.23
C ASP A 90 3.22 -4.20 -18.76
N GLY A 91 2.12 -4.63 -19.41
CA GLY A 91 2.03 -4.66 -20.86
C GLY A 91 2.14 -3.27 -21.50
N THR A 92 1.47 -2.28 -20.91
CA THR A 92 1.52 -0.89 -21.38
C THR A 92 2.88 -0.26 -21.11
N VAL A 93 3.44 -0.47 -19.92
CA VAL A 93 4.77 0.04 -19.55
C VAL A 93 5.85 -0.56 -20.44
N ASN A 94 5.78 -1.86 -20.74
CA ASN A 94 6.78 -2.51 -21.60
C ASN A 94 6.70 -1.99 -23.05
N GLN A 95 5.50 -1.72 -23.57
CA GLN A 95 5.36 -1.08 -24.89
C GLN A 95 5.96 0.33 -24.93
N VAL A 96 5.73 1.13 -23.88
CA VAL A 96 6.34 2.46 -23.75
C VAL A 96 7.87 2.33 -23.66
N ALA A 97 8.38 1.36 -22.89
CA ALA A 97 9.82 1.12 -22.76
C ALA A 97 10.47 0.70 -24.09
N HIS A 98 9.83 -0.19 -24.87
CA HIS A 98 10.30 -0.56 -26.20
C HIS A 98 10.24 0.61 -27.19
N PHE A 99 9.20 1.45 -27.10
CA PHE A 99 9.09 2.63 -27.95
C PHE A 99 10.20 3.64 -27.63
N VAL A 100 10.38 4.00 -26.36
CA VAL A 100 11.42 4.95 -25.93
C VAL A 100 12.82 4.40 -26.22
N GLY A 101 13.08 3.13 -25.89
CA GLY A 101 14.35 2.47 -26.19
C GLY A 101 14.62 2.37 -27.69
N GLY A 102 13.61 2.04 -28.49
CA GLY A 102 13.69 2.02 -29.95
C GLY A 102 14.00 3.40 -30.53
N THR A 103 13.35 4.44 -30.04
CA THR A 103 13.65 5.82 -30.45
C THR A 103 15.03 6.28 -30.00
N ALA A 104 15.48 5.83 -28.83
CA ALA A 104 16.81 6.15 -28.32
C ALA A 104 17.90 5.49 -29.18
N MET A 105 17.74 4.21 -29.55
CA MET A 105 18.66 3.54 -30.47
C MET A 105 18.71 4.24 -31.83
N ALA A 106 17.55 4.64 -32.37
CA ALA A 106 17.50 5.40 -33.62
C ALA A 106 18.15 6.79 -33.50
N SER A 107 18.07 7.46 -32.35
CA SER A 107 18.79 8.71 -32.12
C SER A 107 20.29 8.51 -31.96
N THR A 108 20.75 7.43 -31.34
CA THR A 108 22.17 7.14 -31.18
C THR A 108 22.86 6.89 -32.53
N GLU A 109 22.20 6.19 -33.46
CA GLU A 109 22.73 6.00 -34.83
C GLU A 109 22.91 7.34 -35.57
N VAL A 110 22.01 8.30 -35.35
CA VAL A 110 22.10 9.63 -35.96
C VAL A 110 23.12 10.52 -35.24
N ASP A 111 23.20 10.45 -33.92
CA ASP A 111 24.04 11.32 -33.11
C ASP A 111 25.52 10.92 -33.15
N GLU A 112 25.90 9.63 -33.20
CA GLU A 112 27.32 9.26 -33.27
C GLU A 112 27.91 9.43 -34.69
N GLU A 113 27.29 8.88 -35.72
CA GLU A 113 27.92 8.85 -37.05
C GLU A 113 27.93 10.23 -37.74
N ALA A 114 26.85 11.00 -37.62
CA ALA A 114 26.76 12.28 -38.31
C ALA A 114 27.45 13.43 -37.55
N ILE A 115 27.46 13.40 -36.21
CA ILE A 115 28.07 14.47 -35.43
C ILE A 115 29.58 14.26 -35.34
N ASP A 116 30.06 13.04 -35.07
CA ASP A 116 31.50 12.79 -34.96
C ASP A 116 32.20 12.99 -36.30
N ALA A 117 31.61 12.52 -37.42
CA ALA A 117 32.18 12.76 -38.75
C ALA A 117 32.30 14.26 -39.09
N ARG A 118 31.37 15.08 -38.62
CA ARG A 118 31.42 16.54 -38.84
C ARG A 118 32.45 17.21 -37.94
N VAL A 119 32.61 16.75 -36.70
CA VAL A 119 33.61 17.27 -35.76
C VAL A 119 35.02 16.86 -36.20
N ASP A 120 35.22 15.62 -36.64
CA ASP A 120 36.49 15.10 -37.13
C ASP A 120 37.00 15.84 -38.36
N TRP A 121 36.10 16.18 -39.28
CA TRP A 121 36.46 16.96 -40.46
C TRP A 121 36.96 18.38 -40.12
N VAL A 122 36.35 19.03 -39.12
CA VAL A 122 36.80 20.34 -38.62
C VAL A 122 38.17 20.21 -37.96
N ALA A 123 38.40 19.14 -37.20
CA ALA A 123 39.68 18.87 -36.57
C ALA A 123 40.78 18.62 -37.61
N GLU A 124 40.52 17.82 -38.64
CA GLU A 124 41.46 17.50 -39.71
C GLU A 124 41.84 18.75 -40.52
N LEU A 125 40.86 19.62 -40.82
CA LEU A 125 41.15 20.90 -41.47
C LEU A 125 42.08 21.77 -40.63
N ASN A 126 41.81 21.89 -39.33
CA ASN A 126 42.63 22.71 -38.44
C ASN A 126 44.05 22.16 -38.30
N GLN A 127 44.20 20.83 -38.25
CA GLN A 127 45.51 20.18 -38.24
C GLN A 127 46.26 20.40 -39.56
N THR A 128 45.59 20.27 -40.70
CA THR A 128 46.18 20.51 -42.03
C THR A 128 46.68 21.95 -42.16
N VAL A 129 45.89 22.94 -41.74
CA VAL A 129 46.29 24.35 -41.71
C VAL A 129 47.50 24.54 -40.78
N SER A 130 47.49 23.91 -39.61
CA SER A 130 48.59 23.99 -38.65
C SER A 130 49.88 23.39 -39.21
N ASP A 131 49.80 22.28 -39.94
CA ASP A 131 50.94 21.64 -40.57
C ASP A 131 51.52 22.46 -41.72
N ILE A 132 50.68 23.12 -42.51
CA ILE A 132 51.12 24.06 -43.55
C ILE A 132 51.88 25.23 -42.89
N MET A 133 51.34 25.80 -41.81
CA MET A 133 51.99 26.89 -41.07
C MET A 133 53.32 26.44 -40.45
N ARG A 134 53.41 25.21 -39.95
CA ARG A 134 54.67 24.63 -39.45
C ARG A 134 55.69 24.43 -40.56
N ARG A 135 55.27 24.05 -41.77
CA ARG A 135 56.18 23.91 -42.92
C ARG A 135 56.73 25.23 -43.42
N LEU A 136 56.01 26.34 -43.23
CA LEU A 136 56.50 27.69 -43.51
C LEU A 136 57.55 28.17 -42.49
N GLN A 137 57.64 27.54 -41.31
CA GLN A 137 58.66 27.81 -40.31
C GLN A 137 59.91 26.97 -40.61
N THR A 138 60.84 27.52 -41.39
CA THR A 138 62.03 26.79 -41.88
C THR A 138 63.18 26.68 -40.86
N GLY A 139 63.04 27.22 -39.64
CA GLY A 139 64.04 27.13 -38.56
C GLY A 139 65.39 27.83 -38.80
N LEU A 140 65.72 28.20 -40.03
CA LEU A 140 66.91 28.94 -40.42
C LEU A 140 66.75 30.44 -40.12
N ILE A 141 67.57 30.96 -39.20
CA ILE A 141 67.60 32.38 -38.80
C ILE A 141 67.73 33.32 -40.01
N GLN A 142 68.39 32.89 -41.08
CA GLN A 142 68.55 33.67 -42.30
C GLN A 142 67.23 33.98 -43.01
N ASN A 143 66.29 33.03 -43.05
CA ASN A 143 64.97 33.26 -43.66
C ASN A 143 64.13 34.24 -42.82
N TYR A 144 64.27 34.21 -41.50
CA TYR A 144 63.63 35.19 -40.61
C TYR A 144 64.20 36.60 -40.81
N LEU A 145 65.53 36.74 -40.95
CA LEU A 145 66.16 38.04 -41.24
C LEU A 145 65.71 38.60 -42.58
N LEU A 146 65.62 37.75 -43.61
CA LEU A 146 65.15 38.16 -44.93
C LEU A 146 63.66 38.57 -44.90
N ALA A 147 62.82 37.81 -44.19
CA ALA A 147 61.42 38.16 -43.98
C ALA A 147 61.23 39.48 -43.22
N MET A 148 62.04 39.74 -42.19
CA MET A 148 62.01 41.01 -41.45
C MET A 148 62.46 42.19 -42.32
N ALA A 149 63.56 42.04 -43.08
CA ALA A 149 64.03 43.08 -43.99
C ALA A 149 63.01 43.40 -45.08
N LEU A 150 62.38 42.37 -45.66
CA LEU A 150 61.32 42.53 -46.66
C LEU A 150 60.07 43.18 -46.05
N GLY A 151 59.68 42.80 -44.84
CA GLY A 151 58.58 43.42 -44.11
C GLY A 151 58.82 44.92 -43.85
N ILE A 152 60.01 45.31 -43.39
CA ILE A 152 60.39 46.71 -43.19
C ILE A 152 60.37 47.48 -44.52
N PHE A 153 60.88 46.88 -45.59
CA PHE A 153 60.87 47.49 -46.92
C PHE A 153 59.44 47.74 -47.43
N VAL A 154 58.57 46.74 -47.33
CA VAL A 154 57.16 46.87 -47.73
C VAL A 154 56.43 47.91 -46.89
N LEU A 155 56.62 47.92 -45.57
CA LEU A 155 56.03 48.93 -44.69
C LEU A 155 56.54 50.34 -45.00
N ALA A 156 57.83 50.50 -45.32
CA ALA A 156 58.39 51.78 -45.72
C ALA A 156 57.83 52.25 -47.08
N CYS A 157 57.70 51.36 -48.07
CA CYS A 157 57.06 51.68 -49.33
C CYS A 157 55.59 52.06 -49.15
N LEU A 158 54.83 51.31 -48.36
CA LEU A 158 53.44 51.63 -48.05
C LEU A 158 53.34 52.97 -47.31
N TYR A 159 54.22 53.22 -46.34
CA TYR A 159 54.25 54.49 -45.62
C TYR A 159 54.53 55.67 -46.55
N ILE A 160 55.44 55.53 -47.51
CA ILE A 160 55.74 56.58 -48.49
C ILE A 160 54.59 56.78 -49.49
N ILE A 161 53.86 55.73 -49.84
CA ILE A 161 52.71 55.80 -50.76
C ILE A 161 51.47 56.40 -50.08
N PHE A 162 51.27 56.12 -48.79
CA PHE A 162 50.10 56.58 -48.01
C PHE A 162 50.38 57.83 -47.15
N ARG A 163 51.59 58.40 -47.22
CA ARG A 163 51.97 59.68 -46.62
C ARG A 163 51.90 60.79 -47.67
#